data_AF-A0A8X6SWI3-F1
#
_entry.id   AF-A0A8X6SWI3-F1
#
_cell.length_a   1.000
_cell.length_b   1.000
_cell.length_c   1.000
_cell.angle_alpha   90.00
_cell.angle_beta   90.00
_cell.angle_gamma   90.00
#
_symmetry.space_group_name_H-M   'P 1'
#
loop_
_entity.id
_entity.type
_entity.pdbx_description
1 polymer ?
#
loop_
_entity_poly.entity_id
_entity_poly.type
_entity_poly.pdbx_seq_one_letter_code
_entity_poly.pdbx_strand_id
1 'polypeptide(L)'
;MENAGWSTRRVAGQVNRSEYAVRNCWEQWTREGTHERKTGSGATRKTTRREDRRIVRQVFVDPTVTRSMIRAGVGVAIVPQTISRLLRRSKS
;
A
#
# COMPACT_ATOMS: atom_id res chain seq x y z
N MET A 1 14.81 -15.33 -19.13
CA MET A 1 15.82 -14.55 -18.37
C MET A 1 17.15 -14.70 -19.10
N GLU A 2 17.47 -13.80 -20.03
CA GLU A 2 18.64 -13.98 -20.91
C GLU A 2 19.67 -12.85 -20.78
N ASN A 3 19.54 -11.96 -19.79
CA ASN A 3 20.35 -10.73 -19.76
C ASN A 3 21.52 -10.74 -18.76
N ALA A 4 21.69 -11.78 -17.95
CA ALA A 4 22.79 -11.86 -16.96
C ALA A 4 23.41 -13.26 -16.80
N GLY A 5 22.98 -14.27 -17.57
CA GLY A 5 23.49 -15.64 -17.46
C GLY A 5 23.22 -16.36 -16.13
N TRP A 6 22.35 -15.81 -15.27
CA TRP A 6 22.02 -16.41 -13.98
C TRP A 6 20.81 -17.35 -14.11
N SER A 7 20.90 -18.52 -13.50
CA SER A 7 19.76 -19.43 -13.39
C SER A 7 18.70 -18.88 -12.42
N THR A 8 17.43 -19.18 -12.68
CA THR A 8 16.31 -18.81 -11.79
C THR A 8 16.54 -19.30 -10.36
N ARG A 9 17.11 -20.50 -10.20
CA ARG A 9 17.48 -21.08 -8.90
C ARG A 9 18.49 -20.22 -8.13
N ARG A 10 19.53 -19.74 -8.81
CA ARG A 10 20.55 -18.88 -8.18
C ARG A 10 19.92 -17.58 -7.70
N VAL A 11 19.10 -16.94 -8.54
CA VAL A 11 18.38 -15.71 -8.17
C VAL A 11 17.47 -15.97 -6.97
N ALA A 12 16.67 -17.03 -7.02
CA ALA A 12 15.74 -17.43 -5.95
C ALA A 12 16.46 -17.63 -4.60
N GLY A 13 17.61 -18.30 -4.60
CA GLY A 13 18.46 -18.44 -3.42
C GLY A 13 18.96 -17.10 -2.89
N GLN A 14 19.41 -16.21 -3.77
CA GLN A 14 19.95 -14.90 -3.38
C GLN A 14 18.88 -13.95 -2.81
N VAL A 15 17.63 -14.03 -3.29
CA VAL A 15 16.53 -13.20 -2.78
C VAL A 15 15.68 -13.89 -1.69
N ASN A 16 16.04 -15.11 -1.29
CA ASN A 16 15.28 -15.95 -0.37
C ASN A 16 13.78 -16.04 -0.75
N ARG A 17 13.52 -16.40 -2.01
CA ARG A 17 12.19 -16.63 -2.58
C ARG A 17 12.15 -17.94 -3.34
N SER A 18 10.95 -18.43 -3.64
CA SER A 18 10.79 -19.60 -4.50
C SER A 18 11.15 -19.27 -5.95
N GLU A 19 11.63 -20.27 -6.70
CA GLU A 19 11.87 -20.13 -8.15
C GLU A 19 10.60 -19.68 -8.89
N TYR A 20 9.42 -20.14 -8.44
CA TYR A 20 8.13 -19.70 -8.97
C TYR A 20 7.88 -18.20 -8.78
N ALA A 21 8.18 -17.65 -7.61
CA ALA A 21 8.01 -16.23 -7.34
C ALA A 21 8.93 -15.37 -8.23
N VAL A 22 10.17 -15.80 -8.44
CA VAL A 22 11.11 -15.13 -9.35
C VAL A 22 10.61 -15.19 -10.80
N ARG A 23 10.15 -16.35 -11.26
CA ARG A 23 9.60 -16.51 -12.62
C ARG A 23 8.36 -15.62 -12.84
N ASN A 24 7.40 -15.65 -11.93
CA ASN A 24 6.18 -14.84 -12.05
C ASN A 24 6.48 -13.33 -12.01
N CYS A 25 7.44 -12.89 -11.19
CA CYS A 25 7.91 -11.50 -11.17
C CYS A 25 8.51 -11.09 -12.52
N TRP A 26 9.35 -11.97 -13.09
CA TRP A 26 9.96 -11.73 -14.40
C TRP A 26 8.92 -11.67 -15.52
N GLU A 27 7.97 -12.61 -15.55
CA GLU A 27 6.87 -12.62 -16.52
C GLU A 27 6.01 -11.36 -16.42
N GLN A 28 5.71 -10.91 -15.20
CA GLN A 28 5.01 -9.65 -14.98
C GLN A 28 5.80 -8.47 -15.54
N TRP A 29 7.10 -8.38 -15.24
CA TRP A 29 7.95 -7.31 -15.73
C TRP A 29 8.05 -7.31 -17.26
N THR A 30 8.22 -8.46 -17.90
CA THR A 30 8.26 -8.55 -19.37
C THR A 30 6.94 -8.15 -20.03
N ARG A 31 5.81 -8.40 -19.35
CA ARG A 31 4.47 -8.06 -19.86
C ARG A 31 4.11 -6.60 -19.65
N GLU A 32 4.45 -6.05 -18.48
CA GLU A 32 3.93 -4.76 -18.01
C GLU A 32 4.99 -3.66 -18.04
N GLY A 33 6.27 -3.99 -18.28
CA GLY A 33 7.39 -3.07 -18.26
C GLY A 33 7.70 -2.47 -16.89
N THR A 34 7.02 -2.93 -15.84
CA THR A 34 7.13 -2.40 -14.48
C THR A 34 7.17 -3.51 -13.45
N HIS A 35 7.97 -3.28 -12.40
CA HIS A 35 7.97 -4.11 -11.19
C HIS A 35 6.93 -3.61 -10.17
N GLU A 36 6.24 -2.50 -10.48
CA GLU A 36 5.27 -1.92 -9.60
C GLU A 36 4.02 -2.80 -9.46
N ARG A 37 3.41 -2.68 -8.28
CA ARG A 37 2.13 -3.31 -8.00
C ARG A 37 1.04 -2.59 -8.78
N LYS A 38 0.14 -3.34 -9.41
CA LYS A 38 -1.02 -2.76 -10.11
C LYS A 38 -1.79 -1.83 -9.19
N THR A 39 -2.22 -0.69 -9.73
CA THR A 39 -3.16 0.19 -9.02
C THR A 39 -4.42 -0.60 -8.67
N GLY A 40 -4.83 -0.55 -7.40
CA GLY A 40 -5.96 -1.35 -6.90
C GLY A 40 -5.58 -2.76 -6.44
N SER A 41 -4.30 -3.15 -6.50
CA SER A 41 -3.84 -4.37 -5.86
C SER A 41 -3.78 -4.20 -4.33
N GLY A 42 -4.33 -5.17 -3.61
CA GLY A 42 -4.47 -5.13 -2.15
C GLY A 42 -5.91 -5.11 -1.69
N ALA A 43 -6.13 -5.08 -0.37
CA ALA A 43 -7.47 -5.06 0.19
C ALA A 43 -8.22 -3.78 -0.19
N THR A 44 -9.52 -3.92 -0.47
CA THR A 44 -10.41 -2.79 -0.73
C THR A 44 -10.34 -1.79 0.42
N ARG A 45 -10.22 -0.50 0.07
CA ARG A 45 -10.24 0.57 1.06
C ARG A 45 -11.62 0.66 1.71
N LYS A 46 -11.65 0.76 3.03
CA LYS A 46 -12.87 1.09 3.78
C LYS A 46 -13.25 2.57 3.66
N THR A 47 -12.29 3.44 3.36
CA THR A 47 -12.51 4.87 3.23
C THR A 47 -12.35 5.36 1.80
N THR A 48 -13.16 6.33 1.42
CA THR A 48 -13.01 7.06 0.15
C THR A 48 -11.92 8.13 0.24
N ARG A 49 -11.39 8.58 -0.91
CA ARG A 49 -10.46 9.72 -0.93
C ARG A 49 -11.06 11.01 -0.35
N ARG A 50 -12.38 11.14 -0.34
CA ARG A 50 -13.08 12.30 0.24
C ARG A 50 -13.07 12.22 1.77
N GLU A 51 -13.34 11.04 2.33
CA GLU A 51 -13.26 10.80 3.77
C GLU A 51 -11.83 10.95 4.29
N ASP A 52 -10.84 10.39 3.59
CA ASP A 52 -9.42 10.55 3.96
C ASP A 52 -9.03 12.02 4.06
N ARG A 53 -9.44 12.85 3.07
CA ARG A 53 -9.20 14.29 3.09
C ARG A 53 -9.93 14.99 4.24
N ARG A 54 -11.15 14.57 4.56
CA ARG A 54 -11.91 15.12 5.69
C ARG A 54 -11.20 14.82 7.02
N ILE A 55 -10.71 13.60 7.21
CA ILE A 55 -9.93 13.18 8.39
C ILE A 55 -8.67 14.03 8.54
N VAL A 56 -7.88 14.17 7.46
CA VAL A 56 -6.64 14.95 7.48
C VAL A 56 -6.92 16.43 7.77
N ARG A 57 -7.94 17.01 7.11
CA ARG A 57 -8.35 18.40 7.36
C ARG A 57 -8.80 18.64 8.79
N GLN A 58 -9.58 17.74 9.37
CA GLN A 58 -10.08 17.89 10.74
C GLN A 58 -8.93 17.94 11.76
N VAL A 59 -7.93 17.07 11.60
CA VAL A 59 -6.72 17.07 12.46
C VAL A 59 -5.83 18.28 12.20
N PHE A 60 -5.77 18.76 10.97
CA PHE A 60 -4.98 19.94 10.62
C PHE A 60 -5.59 21.23 11.18
N VAL A 61 -6.92 21.36 11.12
CA VAL A 61 -7.66 22.52 11.66
C VAL A 61 -7.65 22.53 13.19
N ASP A 62 -7.82 21.37 13.82
CA ASP A 62 -7.79 21.22 15.27
C ASP A 62 -6.92 20.01 15.68
N PRO A 63 -5.65 20.25 16.06
CA PRO A 63 -4.74 19.18 16.48
C PRO A 63 -5.16 18.46 17.78
N THR A 64 -6.12 19.01 18.54
CA THR A 64 -6.60 18.42 19.80
C THR A 64 -7.68 17.37 19.56
N VAL A 65 -8.21 17.27 18.33
CA VAL A 65 -9.27 16.33 18.00
C VAL A 65 -8.81 14.89 18.20
N THR A 66 -9.55 14.16 19.02
CA THR A 66 -9.21 12.78 19.36
C THR A 66 -9.64 11.81 18.24
N ARG A 67 -9.01 10.63 18.20
CA ARG A 67 -9.36 9.60 17.21
C ARG A 67 -10.82 9.14 17.29
N SER A 68 -11.41 9.14 18.49
CA SER A 68 -12.82 8.80 18.71
C SER A 68 -13.74 9.85 18.09
N MET A 69 -13.43 11.14 18.25
CA MET A 69 -14.19 12.25 17.64
C MET A 69 -14.13 12.20 16.11
N ILE A 70 -12.95 11.92 15.54
CA ILE A 70 -12.78 11.72 14.10
C ILE A 70 -13.64 10.53 13.63
N ARG A 71 -13.58 9.39 14.34
CA ARG A 71 -14.36 8.20 13.99
C ARG A 71 -15.87 8.47 13.99
N ALA A 72 -16.37 9.22 14.97
CA ALA A 72 -17.77 9.63 15.02
C ALA A 72 -18.19 10.50 13.82
N GLY A 73 -17.31 11.38 13.34
CA GLY A 73 -17.63 12.31 12.25
C GLY A 73 -17.57 11.73 10.82
N VAL A 74 -16.87 10.60 10.60
CA VAL A 74 -16.64 10.03 9.27
C VAL A 74 -17.82 9.16 8.78
N GLY A 75 -18.66 8.65 9.70
CA GLY A 75 -19.82 7.82 9.35
C GLY A 75 -19.47 6.40 8.84
N VAL A 76 -18.19 6.02 8.86
CA VAL A 76 -17.71 4.70 8.47
C VAL A 76 -17.02 4.03 9.65
N ALA A 77 -17.27 2.72 9.83
CA ALA A 77 -16.61 1.91 10.85
C ALA A 77 -15.13 1.70 10.54
N ILE A 78 -14.31 2.69 10.91
CA ILE A 78 -12.86 2.66 10.78
C ILE A 78 -12.19 2.35 12.13
N VAL A 79 -11.13 1.54 12.10
CA VAL A 79 -10.29 1.29 13.27
C VAL A 79 -9.34 2.48 13.50
N PRO A 80 -8.99 2.82 14.75
CA PRO A 80 -8.09 3.96 15.06
C PRO A 80 -6.74 3.91 14.33
N GLN A 81 -6.27 2.71 14.01
CA GLN A 81 -5.03 2.50 13.26
C GLN A 81 -5.12 3.04 11.82
N THR A 82 -6.31 3.04 11.21
CA THR A 82 -6.55 3.64 9.88
C THR A 82 -6.29 5.14 9.90
N ILE A 83 -6.79 5.85 10.92
CA ILE A 83 -6.55 7.29 11.11
C ILE A 83 -5.04 7.55 11.22
N SER A 84 -4.33 6.76 12.03
CA SER A 84 -2.88 6.89 12.21
C SER A 84 -2.10 6.68 10.91
N ARG A 85 -2.50 5.70 10.08
CA ARG A 85 -1.89 5.46 8.77
C ARG A 85 -2.15 6.61 7.79
N LEU A 86 -3.36 7.18 7.79
CA LEU A 86 -3.71 8.30 6.92
C LEU A 86 -2.90 9.55 7.27
N LEU A 87 -2.80 9.89 8.55
CA LEU A 87 -2.01 11.03 9.02
C LEU A 87 -0.51 10.87 8.75
N ARG A 88 0.01 9.64 8.77
CA ARG A 88 1.40 9.37 8.38
C ARG A 88 1.61 9.60 6.90
N ARG A 89 0.68 9.13 6.05
CA ARG A 89 0.76 9.29 4.60
C ARG A 89 0.61 10.73 4.14
N SER A 90 -0.13 11.57 4.87
CA SER A 90 -0.29 12.98 4.51
C SER A 90 0.91 13.86 4.86
N LYS A 91 1.89 13.32 5.60
CA LYS A 91 3.14 14.02 5.95
C LYS A 91 4.32 13.64 5.06
N SER A 92 4.12 12.70 4.13
CA SER A 92 5.14 12.18 3.21
C SER A 92 4.94 12.76 1.83
#